data_AF-A0A7K3LHZ3-F1
#
_entry.id   AF-A0A7K3LHZ3-F1
#
_cell.length_a   1.000
_cell.length_b   1.000
_cell.length_c   1.000
_cell.angle_alpha   90.00
_cell.angle_beta   90.00
_cell.angle_gamma   90.00
#
_symmetry.space_group_name_H-M   'P 1'
#
loop_
_entity.id
_entity.type
_entity.pdbx_description
1 polymer ?
#
loop_
_entity_poly.entity_id
_entity_poly.type
_entity_poly.pdbx_seq_one_letter_code
_entity_poly.pdbx_strand_id
1 'polypeptide(L)' 'AHYCIGTHLARMTIGLMFNAIADHIPDLKPLESPQRLRSGWLNGIKHWQVDYTGKS' A
#
# COMPACT_ATOMS: atom_id res chain seq x y z
N ALA A 1 -24.80 14.37 -5.43
CA ALA A 1 -24.00 13.73 -6.49
C ALA A 1 -22.53 14.04 -6.25
N HIS A 2 -21.72 13.12 -5.73
CA HIS A 2 -20.26 13.29 -5.56
C HIS A 2 -19.58 11.92 -5.53
N TYR A 3 -19.54 11.24 -6.68
CA TYR A 3 -18.78 10.00 -6.83
C TYR A 3 -17.33 10.31 -7.18
N CYS A 4 -16.41 9.44 -6.77
CA CYS A 4 -15.01 9.56 -7.15
C CYS A 4 -14.85 9.29 -8.65
N ILE A 5 -14.73 10.36 -9.45
CA ILE A 5 -14.48 10.27 -10.90
C ILE A 5 -13.21 9.47 -11.23
N GLY A 6 -12.24 9.45 -10.30
CA GLY A 6 -10.98 8.73 -10.42
C GLY A 6 -11.04 7.24 -10.09
N THR A 7 -12.20 6.67 -9.76
CA THR A 7 -12.27 5.29 -9.25
C THR A 7 -11.65 4.26 -10.20
N HIS A 8 -11.86 4.40 -11.50
CA HIS A 8 -11.28 3.48 -12.49
C HIS A 8 -9.76 3.62 -12.60
N LEU A 9 -9.24 4.85 -12.58
CA LEU A 9 -7.80 5.09 -12.58
C LEU A 9 -7.16 4.54 -11.31
N ALA A 10 -7.75 4.79 -10.13
CA ALA A 10 -7.24 4.28 -8.86
C ALA A 10 -7.18 2.74 -8.84
N ARG A 11 -8.19 2.05 -9.38
CA ARG A 11 -8.20 0.58 -9.49
C ARG A 11 -7.11 0.08 -10.42
N MET A 12 -6.90 0.74 -11.56
CA MET A 12 -5.81 0.41 -12.47
C MET A 12 -4.44 0.59 -11.80
N THR A 13 -4.21 1.72 -11.13
CA THR A 13 -2.95 1.99 -10.43
C THR A 13 -2.69 0.95 -9.34
N ILE A 14 -3.69 0.62 -8.53
CA ILE A 14 -3.59 -0.44 -7.51
C ILE A 14 -3.23 -1.78 -8.16
N GLY A 15 -3.92 -2.17 -9.25
CA GLY A 15 -3.65 -3.41 -9.95
C GLY A 15 -2.22 -3.49 -10.48
N LEU A 16 -1.72 -2.44 -11.13
CA LEU A 16 -0.35 -2.38 -11.63
C LEU A 16 0.69 -2.48 -10.51
N MET A 17 0.50 -1.75 -9.41
CA MET A 17 1.42 -1.80 -8.27
C MET A 17 1.49 -3.19 -7.65
N PHE A 18 0.34 -3.83 -7.38
CA PHE A 18 0.33 -5.15 -6.75
C PHE A 18 0.85 -6.26 -7.67
N ASN A 19 0.59 -6.19 -8.98
CA ASN A 19 1.19 -7.14 -9.94
C ASN A 19 2.72 -7.02 -9.95
N ALA A 20 3.26 -5.80 -10.03
CA ALA A 20 4.72 -5.60 -9.99
C ALA A 20 5.34 -6.04 -8.66
N ILE A 21 4.65 -5.82 -7.53
CA ILE A 21 5.09 -6.34 -6.23
C ILE A 21 5.11 -7.87 -6.24
N ALA A 22 4.09 -8.53 -6.79
CA ALA A 22 4.05 -9.98 -6.88
C ALA A 22 5.19 -10.54 -7.77
N ASP A 23 5.51 -9.87 -8.87
CA ASP A 23 6.57 -10.30 -9.80
C ASP A 23 7.98 -10.13 -9.22
N HIS A 24 8.22 -9.10 -8.39
CA HIS A 24 9.57 -8.73 -7.95
C HIS A 24 9.85 -8.95 -6.46
N ILE A 25 8.82 -8.94 -5.62
CA ILE A 25 8.93 -8.92 -4.15
C ILE A 25 7.88 -9.88 -3.53
N PRO A 26 7.83 -11.16 -3.94
CA PRO A 26 6.76 -12.07 -3.56
C PRO A 26 6.77 -12.43 -2.06
N ASP A 27 7.94 -12.37 -1.42
CA ASP A 27 8.14 -12.85 -0.04
C ASP A 27 8.12 -11.72 1.00
N LEU A 28 7.61 -10.52 0.66
CA LEU A 28 7.56 -9.34 1.52
C LEU A 28 7.00 -9.65 2.92
N LYS A 29 7.74 -9.27 3.98
CA LYS A 29 7.29 -9.42 5.37
C LYS A 29 7.34 -8.10 6.16
N PRO A 30 6.39 -7.83 7.07
CA PRO A 30 6.47 -6.67 7.96
C PRO A 30 7.53 -6.88 9.05
N LEU A 31 8.35 -5.87 9.29
CA LEU A 31 9.33 -5.85 10.40
C LEU A 31 8.75 -5.22 11.66
N GLU A 32 7.77 -4.33 11.50
CA GLU A 32 7.11 -3.64 12.60
C GLU A 32 5.63 -3.39 12.29
N SER A 33 4.89 -2.96 13.32
CA SER A 33 3.53 -2.45 13.14
C SER A 33 3.56 -1.09 12.42
N PRO A 34 2.60 -0.79 11.52
CA PRO A 34 2.60 0.45 10.76
C PRO A 34 2.34 1.68 11.63
N GLN A 35 3.10 2.75 11.40
CA GLN A 35 2.91 4.04 12.06
C GLN A 35 1.83 4.85 11.35
N ARG A 36 0.72 5.13 12.03
CA ARG A 36 -0.44 5.81 11.43
C ARG A 36 -0.30 7.33 11.36
N LEU A 37 -0.94 7.93 10.36
CA LEU A 37 -1.07 9.37 10.22
C LEU A 37 -2.03 9.92 11.27
N ARG A 38 -1.64 10.99 11.97
CA ARG A 38 -2.53 11.73 12.87
C ARG A 38 -3.39 12.67 12.05
N SER A 39 -4.52 12.18 11.54
CA SER A 39 -5.52 12.96 10.81
C SER A 39 -6.93 12.62 11.30
N GLY A 40 -7.79 13.64 11.39
CA GLY A 40 -9.20 13.48 11.80
C GLY A 40 -10.14 13.04 10.67
N TRP A 41 -9.66 12.97 9.43
CA TRP A 41 -10.49 12.69 8.24
C TRP A 41 -9.82 11.76 7.22
N LEU A 42 -8.51 11.52 7.32
CA LEU A 42 -7.76 10.67 6.39
C LEU A 42 -7.15 9.47 7.12
N ASN A 43 -7.47 8.28 6.65
CA ASN A 43 -6.85 7.03 7.10
C ASN A 43 -5.55 6.79 6.32
N GLY A 44 -4.40 7.19 6.88
CA GLY A 44 -3.09 7.06 6.25
C GLY A 44 -2.06 6.34 7.12
N ILE A 45 -1.06 5.74 6.46
CA ILE A 45 0.15 5.18 7.08
C ILE A 45 1.32 6.12 6.75
N LYS A 46 2.09 6.54 7.77
CA LYS A 46 3.29 7.38 7.61
C LYS A 46 4.52 6.56 7.26
N HIS A 47 4.73 5.48 8.02
CA HIS A 47 5.86 4.57 7.83
C HIS A 47 5.41 3.14 8.13
N TRP A 48 5.97 2.19 7.39
CA TRP A 48 5.81 0.78 7.66
C TRP A 48 7.07 0.06 7.17
N GLN A 49 7.96 -0.31 8.10
CA GLN A 49 9.18 -1.02 7.72
C GLN A 49 8.88 -2.47 7.37
N VAL A 50 9.51 -2.92 6.29
CA VAL A 50 9.28 -4.23 5.69
C VAL A 50 10.62 -4.81 5.22
N ASP A 51 10.71 -6.13 5.26
CA ASP A 51 11.76 -6.89 4.59
C ASP A 51 11.25 -7.34 3.23
N TYR A 52 11.82 -6.75 2.19
CA TYR A 52 11.49 -7.04 0.79
C TYR A 52 11.89 -8.45 0.35
N THR A 53 12.77 -9.13 1.09
CA THR A 53 13.26 -10.47 0.73
C THR A 53 12.61 -11.60 1.52
N GLY A 54 11.91 -11.27 2.61
CA GLY A 54 11.25 -12.26 3.48
C GLY A 54 12.19 -13.16 4.28
N LYS A 55 13.47 -12.82 4.40
CA LYS A 55 14.52 -13.64 5.03
C LYS A 55 14.81 -13.29 6.50
N SER A 56 14.17 -12.24 7.01
CA SER A 56 14.19 -11.86 8.42
C SER A 56 13.51 -12.87 9.31
#